data_AF-A0A9Q0DQI3-F1
#
_entry.id   AF-A0A9Q0DQI3-F1
#
_cell.length_a   1.000
_cell.length_b   1.000
_cell.length_c   1.000
_cell.angle_alpha   90.00
_cell.angle_beta   90.00
_cell.angle_gamma   90.00
#
_symmetry.space_group_name_H-M   'P 1'
#
loop_
_entity.id
_entity.type
_entity.pdbx_description
1 polymer ?
#
loop_
_entity_poly.entity_id
_entity_poly.type
_entity_poly.pdbx_seq_one_letter_code
_entity_poly.pdbx_strand_id
1 'polypeptide(L)'
;MFNSKWTPRGFTDHQVKSDLVPMDEIIKANEFQASQVIDSSTSLREGDIAVSTGRRSKVCFAKSCQWDKSVDGHVYIAYRLAPQYTETETKVIKKGMENIEEGTCVRFVPRTHQRDYLDIQSKSGCWSYLGVRGGRQTVSLQTPHCMRAGVTSHELMHAMGFVHEQSRVDRDNYVTIMWNNIWRDRLRNFEKFKTDNMNLPYDFGSIMHFGQYAYSEDGQPTIVPKGNANARLGLASAPSHIDKMKINSLYKCGLRPPRGMSFKEGDIANSYMRSAITCPGNACLWPKSVDGFVYVPYIVSPLYDDMDRITIETGMQDISIDTCVKFVPRTHEGSFLDIQPRYGCWSFLGQTGGSQVLSLQSPGCMWSGVASHELMHALGFVHEQSRSDRDRHVTIVWRNIQPGHNSTPLPP
;
A
#
# COMPACT_ATOMS: atom_id res chain seq x y z
N MET A 1 17.42 -37.84 4.49
CA MET A 1 17.45 -37.27 5.85
C MET A 1 16.68 -35.96 5.81
N PHE A 2 15.55 -35.90 6.50
CA PHE A 2 14.69 -34.71 6.59
C PHE A 2 15.45 -33.59 7.31
N ASN A 3 15.46 -32.38 6.76
CA ASN A 3 16.05 -31.24 7.46
C ASN A 3 15.05 -30.74 8.50
N SER A 4 15.18 -31.20 9.73
CA SER A 4 14.37 -30.82 10.90
C SER A 4 14.59 -29.36 11.35
N LYS A 5 15.08 -28.49 10.46
CA LYS A 5 15.52 -27.14 10.80
C LYS A 5 14.36 -26.16 10.98
N TRP A 6 13.23 -26.31 10.30
CA TRP A 6 12.10 -25.38 10.48
C TRP A 6 11.22 -25.82 11.66
N THR A 7 11.75 -25.62 12.84
CA THR A 7 10.99 -25.26 14.05
C THR A 7 11.91 -24.28 14.75
N PRO A 8 11.59 -22.97 14.80
CA PRO A 8 12.45 -22.02 15.50
C PRO A 8 12.62 -22.54 16.93
N ARG A 9 13.86 -22.80 17.38
CA ARG A 9 14.16 -23.18 18.76
C ARG A 9 13.94 -21.96 19.66
N GLY A 10 12.69 -21.57 19.84
CA GLY A 10 12.27 -20.27 20.38
C GLY A 10 10.81 -19.93 20.07
N PHE A 11 10.23 -20.57 19.05
CA PHE A 11 8.77 -20.71 18.92
C PHE A 11 8.33 -21.69 20.00
N THR A 12 8.12 -21.19 21.21
CA THR A 12 7.40 -21.98 22.21
C THR A 12 6.02 -22.24 21.62
N ASP A 13 5.62 -23.51 21.62
CA ASP A 13 4.29 -24.00 21.18
C ASP A 13 3.11 -23.34 21.96
N HIS A 14 3.42 -22.39 22.84
CA HIS A 14 2.53 -21.65 23.73
C HIS A 14 2.04 -20.30 23.18
N GLN A 15 2.58 -19.78 22.07
CA GLN A 15 2.03 -18.59 21.41
C GLN A 15 1.29 -18.97 20.12
N VAL A 16 0.07 -19.44 20.37
CA VAL A 16 -1.14 -19.50 19.53
C VAL A 16 -0.95 -19.66 18.01
N LYS A 17 -1.50 -20.76 17.48
CA LYS A 17 -1.78 -21.00 16.05
C LYS A 17 -2.51 -19.84 15.32
N SER A 18 -2.95 -18.79 16.01
CA SER A 18 -3.61 -17.60 15.46
C SER A 18 -2.65 -16.51 14.95
N ASP A 19 -1.35 -16.60 15.26
CA ASP A 19 -0.42 -15.47 15.07
C ASP A 19 0.62 -15.69 13.95
N LEU A 20 0.51 -16.77 13.17
CA LEU A 20 1.38 -16.96 12.00
C LEU A 20 1.04 -15.94 10.92
N VAL A 21 2.04 -15.15 10.52
CA VAL A 21 1.91 -14.22 9.41
C VAL A 21 1.87 -14.95 8.07
N PRO A 22 1.27 -14.39 7.00
CA PRO A 22 1.28 -15.03 5.69
C PRO A 22 2.68 -15.46 5.25
N MET A 23 3.70 -14.64 5.51
CA MET A 23 5.08 -14.97 5.18
C MET A 23 5.61 -16.19 5.94
N ASP A 24 5.26 -16.37 7.23
CA ASP A 24 5.73 -17.53 8.00
C ASP A 24 5.15 -18.83 7.42
N GLU A 25 3.92 -18.79 6.92
CA GLU A 25 3.31 -19.93 6.22
C GLU A 25 3.97 -20.21 4.88
N ILE A 26 4.28 -19.16 4.11
CA ILE A 26 4.99 -19.27 2.82
C ILE A 26 6.36 -19.90 3.04
N ILE A 27 7.15 -19.37 4.00
CA ILE A 27 8.46 -19.90 4.36
C ILE A 27 8.32 -21.36 4.79
N LYS A 28 7.32 -21.69 5.62
CA LYS A 28 7.05 -23.07 6.04
C LYS A 28 6.77 -23.96 4.82
N ALA A 29 5.83 -23.58 3.96
CA ALA A 29 5.48 -24.37 2.78
C ALA A 29 6.69 -24.60 1.87
N ASN A 30 7.50 -23.57 1.65
CA ASN A 30 8.62 -23.61 0.71
C ASN A 30 9.83 -24.37 1.27
N GLU A 31 10.19 -24.17 2.54
CA GLU A 31 11.33 -24.88 3.13
C GLU A 31 11.03 -26.37 3.34
N PHE A 32 9.81 -26.71 3.77
CA PHE A 32 9.44 -28.11 3.98
C PHE A 32 9.23 -28.88 2.67
N GLN A 33 8.74 -28.23 1.61
CA GLN A 33 8.26 -28.95 0.42
C GLN A 33 8.90 -28.50 -0.90
N ALA A 34 9.33 -27.25 -1.04
CA ALA A 34 9.91 -26.75 -2.29
C ALA A 34 11.40 -27.13 -2.46
N SER A 35 12.09 -27.53 -1.39
CA SER A 35 13.48 -28.03 -1.46
C SER A 35 13.65 -29.32 -2.28
N GLN A 36 12.56 -29.98 -2.71
CA GLN A 36 12.61 -31.19 -3.54
C GLN A 36 12.00 -31.09 -4.94
N VAL A 37 11.22 -30.05 -5.30
CA VAL A 37 10.42 -30.09 -6.55
C VAL A 37 10.16 -28.71 -7.17
N ILE A 38 11.14 -27.80 -7.16
CA ILE A 38 11.15 -26.75 -8.17
C ILE A 38 11.94 -27.33 -9.34
N ASP A 39 11.29 -27.45 -10.50
CA ASP A 39 11.92 -27.90 -11.74
C ASP A 39 13.33 -27.28 -11.85
N SER A 40 14.33 -28.06 -12.28
CA SER A 40 15.75 -27.70 -12.39
C SER A 40 16.04 -26.35 -13.08
N SER A 41 15.02 -25.79 -13.74
CA SER A 41 14.96 -24.52 -14.44
C SER A 41 14.55 -23.29 -13.59
N THR A 42 14.16 -23.43 -12.31
CA THR A 42 13.64 -22.31 -11.49
C THR A 42 14.23 -22.31 -10.08
N SER A 43 14.60 -21.13 -9.58
CA SER A 43 15.09 -20.91 -8.21
C SER A 43 14.24 -19.85 -7.51
N LEU A 44 14.08 -19.95 -6.18
CA LEU A 44 13.41 -18.90 -5.40
C LEU A 44 14.43 -17.94 -4.82
N ARG A 45 14.18 -16.65 -5.01
CA ARG A 45 14.87 -15.56 -4.33
C ARG A 45 13.97 -15.07 -3.20
N GLU A 46 14.55 -14.72 -2.06
CA GLU A 46 13.80 -14.32 -0.86
C GLU A 46 12.80 -15.36 -0.35
N GLY A 47 12.90 -16.61 -0.81
CA GLY A 47 12.06 -17.71 -0.35
C GLY A 47 10.89 -18.08 -1.24
N ASP A 48 10.38 -17.15 -2.06
CA ASP A 48 9.12 -17.31 -2.82
C ASP A 48 9.07 -16.50 -4.14
N ILE A 49 10.07 -15.67 -4.45
CA ILE A 49 10.15 -14.98 -5.74
C ILE A 49 10.81 -15.89 -6.76
N ALA A 50 10.04 -16.44 -7.68
CA ALA A 50 10.53 -17.32 -8.73
C ALA A 50 11.41 -16.58 -9.75
N VAL A 51 12.58 -17.16 -10.03
CA VAL A 51 13.54 -16.68 -11.03
C VAL A 51 13.94 -17.85 -11.94
N SER A 52 13.77 -17.67 -13.26
CA SER A 52 14.21 -18.68 -14.22
C SER A 52 15.74 -18.75 -14.31
N THR A 53 16.31 -19.96 -14.30
CA THR A 53 17.75 -20.19 -14.39
C THR A 53 18.21 -20.05 -15.86
N GLY A 54 19.19 -19.18 -16.13
CA GLY A 54 19.73 -18.93 -17.48
C GLY A 54 20.23 -17.50 -17.74
N ARG A 55 20.77 -17.22 -18.95
CA ARG A 55 21.39 -15.93 -19.37
C ARG A 55 20.45 -14.70 -19.34
N ARG A 56 19.18 -14.87 -18.98
CA ARG A 56 18.19 -13.80 -18.78
C ARG A 56 17.52 -13.91 -17.39
N SER A 57 18.26 -14.33 -16.37
CA SER A 57 17.85 -14.16 -14.97
C SER A 57 17.72 -12.66 -14.68
N LYS A 58 16.49 -12.14 -14.83
CA LYS A 58 16.16 -10.77 -14.50
C LYS A 58 14.90 -10.79 -13.64
N VAL A 59 15.07 -10.42 -12.38
CA VAL A 59 14.00 -9.84 -11.59
C VAL A 59 13.66 -8.51 -12.26
N CYS A 60 12.45 -8.38 -12.79
CA CYS A 60 12.13 -7.26 -13.67
C CYS A 60 11.46 -6.11 -12.91
N PHE A 61 12.20 -5.02 -12.73
CA PHE A 61 11.71 -3.76 -12.16
C PHE A 61 11.39 -2.69 -13.21
N ALA A 62 11.44 -3.04 -14.51
CA ALA A 62 11.18 -2.10 -15.60
C ALA A 62 9.68 -1.86 -15.77
N LYS A 63 9.31 -0.69 -16.29
CA LYS A 63 7.90 -0.39 -16.66
C LYS A 63 7.28 -1.41 -17.60
N SER A 64 8.09 -2.03 -18.47
CA SER A 64 7.67 -3.10 -19.38
C SER A 64 7.23 -4.39 -18.68
N CYS A 65 7.38 -4.46 -17.35
CA CYS A 65 7.02 -5.61 -16.53
C CYS A 65 5.83 -5.30 -15.61
N GLN A 66 5.09 -4.22 -15.89
CA GLN A 66 3.79 -3.92 -15.29
C GLN A 66 2.67 -4.48 -16.18
N TRP A 67 1.56 -4.90 -15.58
CA TRP A 67 0.35 -5.23 -16.30
C TRP A 67 -0.24 -3.98 -16.99
N ASP A 68 -0.77 -4.16 -18.20
CA ASP A 68 -1.28 -3.04 -18.99
C ASP A 68 -2.53 -2.41 -18.37
N LYS A 69 -2.58 -1.08 -18.39
CA LYS A 69 -3.73 -0.31 -17.93
C LYS A 69 -4.72 -0.10 -19.09
N SER A 70 -5.97 -0.50 -18.87
CA SER A 70 -7.09 -0.27 -19.77
C SER A 70 -7.43 1.22 -19.89
N VAL A 71 -8.12 1.57 -20.98
CA VAL A 71 -8.59 2.93 -21.27
C VAL A 71 -9.61 3.44 -20.26
N ASP A 72 -10.36 2.54 -19.62
CA ASP A 72 -11.31 2.84 -18.55
C ASP A 72 -10.64 3.15 -17.19
N GLY A 73 -9.31 3.05 -17.11
CA GLY A 73 -8.56 3.33 -15.90
C GLY A 73 -8.32 2.13 -14.97
N HIS A 74 -8.78 0.92 -15.33
CA HIS A 74 -8.50 -0.32 -14.60
C HIS A 74 -7.31 -1.08 -15.17
N VAL A 75 -6.77 -2.01 -14.38
CA VAL A 75 -5.74 -2.97 -14.79
C VAL A 75 -6.33 -4.36 -14.71
N TYR A 76 -6.62 -4.97 -15.85
CA TYR A 76 -7.24 -6.31 -15.90
C TYR A 76 -6.16 -7.39 -15.95
N ILE A 77 -6.04 -8.17 -14.87
CA ILE A 77 -5.13 -9.30 -14.77
C ILE A 77 -5.92 -10.58 -15.04
N ALA A 78 -5.74 -11.15 -16.22
CA ALA A 78 -6.39 -12.41 -16.57
C ALA A 78 -5.81 -13.57 -15.76
N TYR A 79 -6.66 -14.48 -15.27
CA TYR A 79 -6.22 -15.65 -14.52
C TYR A 79 -6.95 -16.94 -14.93
N ARG A 80 -6.30 -18.07 -14.69
CA ARG A 80 -6.89 -19.41 -14.78
C ARG A 80 -6.59 -20.16 -13.49
N LEU A 81 -7.62 -20.76 -12.89
CA LEU A 81 -7.45 -21.67 -11.76
C LEU A 81 -7.31 -23.10 -12.28
N ALA A 82 -6.38 -23.83 -11.67
CA ALA A 82 -6.20 -25.23 -11.97
C ALA A 82 -7.39 -26.07 -11.43
N PRO A 83 -7.85 -27.10 -12.15
CA PRO A 83 -9.08 -27.83 -11.83
C PRO A 83 -8.98 -28.65 -10.53
N GLN A 84 -7.78 -28.84 -9.98
CA GLN A 84 -7.56 -29.55 -8.72
C GLN A 84 -8.00 -28.76 -7.48
N TYR A 85 -8.21 -27.44 -7.59
CA TYR A 85 -8.74 -26.68 -6.46
C TYR A 85 -10.22 -27.01 -6.25
N THR A 86 -10.56 -27.30 -5.00
CA THR A 86 -11.94 -27.45 -4.55
C THR A 86 -12.69 -26.11 -4.59
N GLU A 87 -14.02 -26.16 -4.45
CA GLU A 87 -14.84 -24.95 -4.41
C GLU A 87 -14.47 -24.04 -3.22
N THR A 88 -14.18 -24.63 -2.06
CA THR A 88 -13.76 -23.90 -0.85
C THR A 88 -12.42 -23.21 -1.04
N GLU A 89 -11.44 -23.90 -1.64
CA GLU A 89 -10.13 -23.32 -1.97
C GLU A 89 -10.25 -22.21 -3.01
N THR A 90 -11.11 -22.41 -4.02
CA THR A 90 -11.42 -21.38 -5.02
C THR A 90 -11.99 -20.12 -4.36
N LYS A 91 -12.85 -20.24 -3.34
CA LYS A 91 -13.35 -19.10 -2.56
C LYS A 91 -12.23 -18.39 -1.81
N VAL A 92 -11.28 -19.12 -1.23
CA VAL A 92 -10.12 -18.51 -0.54
C VAL A 92 -9.23 -17.74 -1.52
N ILE A 93 -8.95 -18.32 -2.69
CA ILE A 93 -8.13 -17.66 -3.73
C ILE A 93 -8.84 -16.39 -4.22
N LYS A 94 -10.15 -16.47 -4.49
CA LYS A 94 -10.94 -15.30 -4.87
C LYS A 94 -10.97 -14.24 -3.78
N LYS A 95 -11.06 -14.62 -2.50
CA LYS A 95 -10.97 -13.66 -1.41
C LYS A 95 -9.62 -12.91 -1.37
N GLY A 96 -8.52 -13.59 -1.71
CA GLY A 96 -7.22 -12.93 -1.88
C GLY A 96 -7.18 -11.93 -3.04
N MET A 97 -7.85 -12.26 -4.15
CA MET A 97 -8.06 -11.32 -5.27
C MET A 97 -8.88 -10.11 -4.83
N GLU A 98 -10.03 -10.33 -4.20
CA GLU A 98 -10.93 -9.28 -3.70
C GLU A 98 -10.22 -8.31 -2.75
N ASN A 99 -9.35 -8.80 -1.86
CA ASN A 99 -8.60 -7.97 -0.93
C ASN A 99 -7.67 -6.95 -1.63
N ILE A 100 -7.24 -7.23 -2.86
CA ILE A 100 -6.48 -6.31 -3.71
C ILE A 100 -7.42 -5.41 -4.54
N GLU A 101 -8.50 -5.98 -5.08
CA GLU A 101 -9.48 -5.25 -5.89
C GLU A 101 -10.15 -4.13 -5.09
N GLU A 102 -10.50 -4.44 -3.84
CA GLU A 102 -10.96 -3.47 -2.84
C GLU A 102 -9.83 -2.50 -2.51
N GLY A 103 -9.96 -1.22 -2.85
CA GLY A 103 -8.89 -0.26 -2.60
C GLY A 103 -7.86 -0.14 -3.71
N THR A 104 -8.01 -0.81 -4.88
CA THR A 104 -7.21 -0.51 -6.08
C THR A 104 -8.00 -0.50 -7.41
N CYS A 105 -7.34 -0.11 -8.52
CA CYS A 105 -7.89 -0.23 -9.87
C CYS A 105 -7.58 -1.58 -10.56
N VAL A 106 -6.97 -2.53 -9.85
CA VAL A 106 -6.68 -3.87 -10.37
C VAL A 106 -7.95 -4.71 -10.35
N ARG A 107 -8.19 -5.50 -11.40
CA ARG A 107 -9.33 -6.42 -11.51
C ARG A 107 -8.84 -7.78 -12.03
N PHE A 108 -9.09 -8.84 -11.29
CA PHE A 108 -8.78 -10.20 -11.70
C PHE A 108 -9.94 -10.77 -12.51
N VAL A 109 -9.68 -11.16 -13.75
CA VAL A 109 -10.71 -11.66 -14.67
C VAL A 109 -10.43 -13.08 -15.13
N PRO A 110 -11.43 -13.98 -15.18
CA PRO A 110 -11.24 -15.29 -15.78
C PRO A 110 -10.70 -15.17 -17.21
N ARG A 111 -9.62 -15.88 -17.49
CA ARG A 111 -8.98 -15.84 -18.79
C ARG A 111 -9.89 -16.45 -19.85
N THR A 112 -10.00 -15.75 -20.98
CA THR A 112 -10.55 -16.25 -22.24
C THR A 112 -9.44 -16.38 -23.27
N HIS A 113 -9.06 -15.28 -23.92
CA HIS A 113 -8.10 -15.25 -25.04
C HIS A 113 -6.85 -14.41 -24.75
N GLN A 114 -6.72 -13.85 -23.53
CA GLN A 114 -5.59 -13.00 -23.18
C GLN A 114 -4.27 -13.78 -23.32
N ARG A 115 -3.30 -13.14 -23.99
CA ARG A 115 -1.96 -13.69 -24.20
C ARG A 115 -1.21 -13.83 -22.87
N ASP A 116 -1.21 -12.75 -22.10
CA ASP A 116 -0.51 -12.63 -20.83
C ASP A 116 -1.51 -12.90 -19.70
N TYR A 117 -1.23 -13.87 -18.83
CA TYR A 117 -2.17 -14.27 -17.78
C TYR A 117 -1.49 -15.07 -16.66
N LEU A 118 -2.12 -15.07 -15.49
CA LEU A 118 -1.74 -15.88 -14.34
C LEU A 118 -2.34 -17.29 -14.44
N ASP A 119 -1.50 -18.30 -14.41
CA ASP A 119 -1.90 -19.71 -14.30
C ASP A 119 -1.70 -20.16 -12.85
N ILE A 120 -2.75 -20.07 -12.05
CA ILE A 120 -2.71 -20.37 -10.62
C ILE A 120 -2.84 -21.87 -10.45
N GLN A 121 -1.79 -22.50 -9.90
CA GLN A 121 -1.60 -23.95 -9.86
C GLN A 121 -1.19 -24.39 -8.45
N SER A 122 -1.62 -25.57 -8.03
CA SER A 122 -1.12 -26.17 -6.78
C SER A 122 0.18 -26.93 -7.05
N LYS A 123 1.29 -26.21 -7.26
CA LYS A 123 2.64 -26.81 -7.30
C LYS A 123 3.21 -26.89 -5.88
N SER A 124 4.45 -27.37 -5.74
CA SER A 124 5.13 -27.39 -4.44
C SER A 124 5.48 -25.97 -3.99
N GLY A 125 5.05 -25.59 -2.80
CA GLY A 125 5.27 -24.27 -2.22
C GLY A 125 4.28 -23.18 -2.65
N CYS A 126 4.40 -22.01 -2.01
CA CYS A 126 3.75 -20.76 -2.37
C CYS A 126 4.80 -19.87 -3.04
N TRP A 127 4.58 -19.47 -4.29
CA TRP A 127 5.54 -18.60 -4.98
C TRP A 127 4.94 -17.98 -6.24
N SER A 128 5.55 -16.89 -6.67
CA SER A 128 5.14 -16.15 -7.85
C SER A 128 6.34 -15.55 -8.57
N TYR A 129 6.15 -15.22 -9.84
CA TYR A 129 7.13 -14.41 -10.57
C TYR A 129 6.93 -12.93 -10.29
N LEU A 130 8.01 -12.15 -10.35
CA LEU A 130 7.90 -10.70 -10.19
C LEU A 130 7.43 -10.01 -11.48
N GLY A 131 6.25 -9.39 -11.44
CA GLY A 131 5.68 -8.62 -12.56
C GLY A 131 5.18 -9.48 -13.73
N VAL A 132 4.80 -8.84 -14.84
CA VAL A 132 4.40 -9.53 -16.07
C VAL A 132 5.64 -10.03 -16.84
N ARG A 133 5.61 -11.29 -17.27
CA ARG A 133 6.70 -11.94 -18.02
C ARG A 133 6.42 -12.09 -19.51
N GLY A 134 5.17 -11.91 -19.91
CA GLY A 134 4.68 -12.27 -21.24
C GLY A 134 4.29 -13.74 -21.31
N GLY A 135 3.14 -14.01 -21.92
CA GLY A 135 2.53 -15.33 -22.02
C GLY A 135 1.95 -15.84 -20.69
N ARG A 136 1.84 -17.16 -20.60
CA ARG A 136 1.44 -17.88 -19.39
C ARG A 136 2.53 -17.76 -18.31
N GLN A 137 2.20 -17.23 -17.14
CA GLN A 137 3.08 -17.29 -15.96
C GLN A 137 2.41 -18.00 -14.80
N THR A 138 3.13 -18.91 -14.15
CA THR A 138 2.59 -19.67 -13.02
C THR A 138 2.65 -18.87 -11.72
N VAL A 139 1.58 -18.95 -10.93
CA VAL A 139 1.58 -18.65 -9.49
C VAL A 139 1.30 -19.97 -8.78
N SER A 140 2.16 -20.37 -7.85
CA SER A 140 1.97 -21.59 -7.06
C SER A 140 1.25 -21.25 -5.77
N LEU A 141 0.10 -21.89 -5.53
CA LEU A 141 -0.58 -21.88 -4.25
C LEU A 141 -0.85 -23.34 -3.86
N GLN A 142 0.12 -23.96 -3.20
CA GLN A 142 0.01 -25.36 -2.81
C GLN A 142 -1.21 -25.64 -1.90
N THR A 143 -2.00 -26.66 -2.24
CA THR A 143 -2.99 -27.21 -1.29
C THR A 143 -2.34 -28.22 -0.33
N PRO A 144 -2.67 -28.20 0.98
CA PRO A 144 -3.51 -27.20 1.67
C PRO A 144 -2.71 -26.00 2.21
N HIS A 145 -1.38 -25.98 2.04
CA HIS A 145 -0.48 -25.14 2.82
C HIS A 145 -0.49 -23.64 2.48
N CYS A 146 -0.89 -23.27 1.27
CA CYS A 146 -0.99 -21.87 0.82
C CYS A 146 -2.44 -21.36 0.78
N MET A 147 -3.41 -22.14 1.29
CA MET A 147 -4.85 -21.85 1.19
C MET A 147 -5.30 -20.83 2.24
N ARG A 148 -4.71 -19.63 2.20
CA ARG A 148 -5.16 -18.45 2.96
C ARG A 148 -5.25 -17.24 2.04
N ALA A 149 -6.22 -16.37 2.28
CA ALA A 149 -6.45 -15.18 1.46
C ALA A 149 -5.25 -14.20 1.51
N GLY A 150 -4.60 -14.08 2.67
CA GLY A 150 -3.39 -13.28 2.83
C GLY A 150 -2.22 -13.80 1.99
N VAL A 151 -1.93 -15.11 2.05
CA VAL A 151 -0.92 -15.76 1.20
C VAL A 151 -1.23 -15.55 -0.28
N THR A 152 -2.49 -15.73 -0.68
CA THR A 152 -2.90 -15.46 -2.07
C THR A 152 -2.63 -14.00 -2.46
N SER A 153 -2.99 -13.04 -1.60
CA SER A 153 -2.76 -11.60 -1.85
C SER A 153 -1.27 -11.29 -2.01
N HIS A 154 -0.43 -11.87 -1.15
CA HIS A 154 1.03 -11.74 -1.19
C HIS A 154 1.62 -12.21 -2.54
N GLU A 155 1.27 -13.42 -2.98
CA GLU A 155 1.78 -13.98 -4.24
C GLU A 155 1.28 -13.23 -5.47
N LEU A 156 0.06 -12.68 -5.40
CA LEU A 156 -0.49 -11.81 -6.43
C LEU A 156 0.21 -10.44 -6.44
N MET A 157 0.64 -9.91 -5.28
CA MET A 157 1.47 -8.69 -5.22
C MET A 157 2.85 -8.89 -5.86
N HIS A 158 3.49 -10.05 -5.70
CA HIS A 158 4.66 -10.40 -6.49
C HIS A 158 4.36 -10.39 -8.00
N ALA A 159 3.25 -11.02 -8.42
CA ALA A 159 2.84 -11.01 -9.83
C ALA A 159 2.57 -9.59 -10.37
N MET A 160 2.22 -8.64 -9.51
CA MET A 160 2.03 -7.22 -9.84
C MET A 160 3.34 -6.41 -9.85
N GLY A 161 4.46 -6.96 -9.35
CA GLY A 161 5.78 -6.34 -9.39
C GLY A 161 6.32 -5.85 -8.04
N PHE A 162 5.70 -6.23 -6.92
CA PHE A 162 6.16 -5.85 -5.58
C PHE A 162 7.13 -6.89 -5.00
N VAL A 163 8.22 -6.42 -4.40
CA VAL A 163 9.14 -7.25 -3.60
C VAL A 163 8.84 -7.07 -2.13
N HIS A 164 9.55 -7.79 -1.28
CA HIS A 164 9.37 -7.69 0.16
C HIS A 164 9.75 -6.32 0.75
N GLU A 165 9.04 -5.92 1.80
CA GLU A 165 9.21 -4.63 2.46
C GLU A 165 10.58 -4.53 3.14
N GLN A 166 11.06 -5.61 3.77
CA GLN A 166 12.39 -5.62 4.39
C GLN A 166 13.52 -5.52 3.36
N SER A 167 13.25 -5.66 2.07
CA SER A 167 14.25 -5.56 1.02
C SER A 167 14.36 -4.15 0.42
N ARG A 168 13.59 -3.18 0.91
CA ARG A 168 13.71 -1.77 0.51
C ARG A 168 15.12 -1.23 0.73
N VAL A 169 15.53 -0.29 -0.13
CA VAL A 169 16.86 0.34 -0.05
C VAL A 169 17.09 1.07 1.28
N ASP A 170 16.04 1.67 1.85
CA ASP A 170 16.03 2.44 3.09
C ASP A 170 15.70 1.62 4.35
N ARG A 171 15.53 0.29 4.24
CA ARG A 171 15.09 -0.57 5.37
C ARG A 171 15.95 -0.45 6.62
N ASP A 172 17.25 -0.17 6.48
CA ASP A 172 18.17 -0.04 7.63
C ASP A 172 17.87 1.21 8.49
N ASN A 173 17.02 2.15 8.04
CA ASN A 173 16.52 3.23 8.88
C ASN A 173 15.43 2.75 9.87
N TYR A 174 14.78 1.62 9.57
CA TYR A 174 13.58 1.15 10.24
C TYR A 174 13.77 -0.19 10.95
N VAL A 175 14.64 -1.06 10.44
CA VAL A 175 14.93 -2.37 11.03
C VAL A 175 16.44 -2.63 11.13
N THR A 176 16.83 -3.51 12.04
CA THR A 176 18.18 -4.09 12.13
C THR A 176 18.09 -5.56 11.74
N ILE A 177 18.92 -5.98 10.78
CA ILE A 177 19.07 -7.40 10.42
C ILE A 177 20.11 -8.04 11.32
N MET A 178 19.71 -9.06 12.07
CA MET A 178 20.57 -9.84 12.96
C MET A 178 21.22 -10.99 12.18
N TRP A 179 22.23 -10.66 11.37
CA TRP A 179 22.87 -11.60 10.44
C TRP A 179 23.35 -12.91 11.07
N ASN A 180 23.82 -12.87 12.32
CA ASN A 180 24.30 -14.06 13.04
C ASN A 180 23.19 -15.03 13.43
N ASN A 181 21.93 -14.58 13.42
CA ASN A 181 20.77 -15.38 13.81
C ASN A 181 20.10 -16.04 12.59
N ILE A 182 20.58 -15.77 11.36
CA ILE A 182 19.97 -16.26 10.12
C ILE A 182 20.70 -17.52 9.63
N TRP A 183 19.97 -18.53 9.13
CA TRP A 183 20.59 -19.67 8.44
C TRP A 183 21.59 -19.22 7.38
N ARG A 184 22.81 -19.74 7.46
CA ARG A 184 23.91 -19.37 6.55
C ARG A 184 23.56 -19.46 5.06
N ASP A 185 22.75 -20.44 4.67
CA ASP A 185 22.29 -20.65 3.29
C ASP A 185 21.03 -19.84 2.91
N ARG A 186 20.53 -18.98 3.80
CA ARG A 186 19.40 -18.06 3.58
C ARG A 186 19.76 -16.58 3.73
N LEU A 187 21.02 -16.24 3.99
CA LEU A 187 21.47 -14.83 4.10
C LEU A 187 21.05 -13.98 2.89
N ARG A 188 21.05 -14.56 1.68
CA ARG A 188 20.62 -13.88 0.45
C ARG A 188 19.17 -13.41 0.46
N ASN A 189 18.30 -14.01 1.28
CA ASN A 189 16.90 -13.61 1.39
C ASN A 189 16.71 -12.27 2.13
N PHE A 190 17.78 -11.74 2.72
CA PHE A 190 17.79 -10.45 3.39
C PHE A 190 18.59 -9.40 2.61
N GLU A 191 19.06 -9.70 1.40
CA GLU A 191 19.71 -8.70 0.55
C GLU A 191 18.70 -7.66 0.06
N LYS A 192 19.10 -6.39 0.02
CA LYS A 192 18.21 -5.32 -0.47
C LYS A 192 18.04 -5.40 -1.98
N PHE A 193 16.88 -4.95 -2.45
CA PHE A 193 16.66 -4.58 -3.85
C PHE A 193 16.84 -3.08 -4.07
N LYS A 194 17.24 -2.71 -5.28
CA LYS A 194 17.22 -1.32 -5.74
C LYS A 194 15.82 -1.01 -6.30
N THR A 195 14.86 -0.83 -5.40
CA THR A 195 13.48 -0.47 -5.74
C THR A 195 13.19 1.00 -5.53
N ASP A 196 12.17 1.50 -6.24
CA ASP A 196 11.56 2.79 -5.95
C ASP A 196 10.59 2.62 -4.78
N ASN A 197 10.73 3.46 -3.76
CA ASN A 197 9.87 3.45 -2.58
C ASN A 197 8.56 4.21 -2.82
N MET A 198 8.37 4.80 -4.01
CA MET A 198 7.17 5.52 -4.44
C MET A 198 6.81 6.69 -3.52
N ASN A 199 7.81 7.23 -2.80
CA ASN A 199 7.65 8.21 -1.72
C ASN A 199 6.67 7.78 -0.62
N LEU A 200 6.47 6.48 -0.41
CA LEU A 200 5.62 5.95 0.64
C LEU A 200 6.46 5.53 1.87
N PRO A 201 5.94 5.70 3.09
CA PRO A 201 6.63 5.32 4.32
C PRO A 201 6.92 3.82 4.36
N TYR A 202 7.87 3.43 5.21
CA TYR A 202 8.13 2.02 5.50
C TYR A 202 6.98 1.43 6.31
N ASP A 203 6.45 0.30 5.86
CA ASP A 203 5.26 -0.31 6.48
C ASP A 203 5.60 -1.61 7.20
N PHE A 204 5.77 -1.54 8.52
CA PHE A 204 5.98 -2.71 9.38
C PHE A 204 4.82 -3.73 9.30
N GLY A 205 3.61 -3.27 9.01
CA GLY A 205 2.41 -4.08 8.89
C GLY A 205 2.12 -4.57 7.47
N SER A 206 3.01 -4.31 6.50
CA SER A 206 2.83 -4.73 5.11
C SER A 206 2.70 -6.25 5.01
N ILE A 207 1.81 -6.72 4.14
CA ILE A 207 1.69 -8.16 3.84
C ILE A 207 2.95 -8.71 3.16
N MET A 208 3.78 -7.83 2.61
CA MET A 208 5.06 -8.15 1.97
C MET A 208 6.23 -8.09 2.96
N HIS A 209 6.00 -7.91 4.27
CA HIS A 209 7.07 -7.84 5.26
C HIS A 209 7.34 -9.22 5.90
N PHE A 210 8.61 -9.61 5.99
CA PHE A 210 9.00 -10.80 6.78
C PHE A 210 8.65 -10.68 8.26
N GLY A 211 8.27 -11.79 8.88
CA GLY A 211 8.14 -11.89 10.33
C GLY A 211 9.49 -11.70 11.05
N GLN A 212 9.43 -11.38 12.34
CA GLN A 212 10.61 -11.15 13.19
C GLN A 212 11.59 -12.33 13.25
N TYR A 213 11.11 -13.55 13.07
CA TYR A 213 11.88 -14.80 13.20
C TYR A 213 12.12 -15.50 11.86
N ALA A 214 11.86 -14.84 10.73
CA ALA A 214 12.06 -15.41 9.40
C ALA A 214 13.48 -15.99 9.27
N TYR A 215 13.60 -17.25 8.85
CA TYR A 215 14.88 -17.96 8.64
C TYR A 215 15.83 -18.01 9.86
N SER A 216 15.30 -17.95 11.08
CA SER A 216 16.09 -18.03 12.31
C SER A 216 16.79 -19.38 12.49
N GLU A 217 18.08 -19.36 12.82
CA GLU A 217 18.91 -20.54 13.09
C GLU A 217 18.74 -21.09 14.50
N ASP A 218 18.62 -20.20 15.47
CA ASP A 218 18.69 -20.47 16.90
C ASP A 218 17.42 -20.06 17.65
N GLY A 219 16.37 -19.66 16.92
CA GLY A 219 15.12 -19.16 17.47
C GLY A 219 15.18 -17.70 17.95
N GLN A 220 16.31 -17.01 17.78
CA GLN A 220 16.43 -15.59 18.07
C GLN A 220 15.89 -14.74 16.90
N PRO A 221 15.44 -13.50 17.16
CA PRO A 221 14.91 -12.63 16.12
C PRO A 221 15.96 -12.34 15.05
N THR A 222 15.58 -12.43 13.77
CA THR A 222 16.42 -12.10 12.62
C THR A 222 16.19 -10.67 12.13
N ILE A 223 15.03 -10.09 12.41
CA ILE A 223 14.68 -8.70 12.11
C ILE A 223 14.20 -8.02 13.40
N VAL A 224 14.84 -6.91 13.79
CA VAL A 224 14.44 -6.14 14.97
C VAL A 224 14.01 -4.73 14.54
N PRO A 225 12.78 -4.28 14.84
CA PRO A 225 12.34 -2.92 14.53
C PRO A 225 13.08 -1.88 15.36
N LYS A 226 13.40 -0.73 14.73
CA LYS A 226 14.01 0.43 15.38
C LYS A 226 12.93 1.40 15.85
N GLY A 227 13.15 2.04 16.99
CA GLY A 227 12.25 3.07 17.54
C GLY A 227 10.98 2.52 18.22
N ASN A 228 10.53 1.32 17.86
CA ASN A 228 9.43 0.63 18.55
C ASN A 228 9.72 -0.88 18.66
N ALA A 229 10.22 -1.32 19.81
CA ALA A 229 10.54 -2.72 20.06
C ALA A 229 9.32 -3.66 20.03
N ASN A 230 8.10 -3.11 20.17
CA ASN A 230 6.85 -3.86 20.16
C ASN A 230 6.18 -3.86 18.77
N ALA A 231 6.79 -3.24 17.75
CA ALA A 231 6.24 -3.24 16.40
C ALA A 231 6.16 -4.68 15.88
N ARG A 232 4.94 -5.12 15.56
CA ARG A 232 4.68 -6.45 15.02
C ARG A 232 4.86 -6.42 13.51
N LEU A 233 5.74 -7.29 13.01
CA LEU A 233 6.16 -7.32 11.61
C LEU A 233 5.31 -8.31 10.80
N GLY A 234 4.76 -7.88 9.67
CA GLY A 234 4.12 -8.76 8.69
C GLY A 234 2.75 -9.34 9.07
N LEU A 235 2.12 -8.92 10.17
CA LEU A 235 0.85 -9.50 10.69
C LEU A 235 -0.39 -9.29 9.80
N ALA A 236 -0.26 -8.69 8.63
CA ALA A 236 -1.39 -8.40 7.75
C ALA A 236 -2.07 -9.68 7.23
N SER A 237 -3.38 -9.85 7.48
CA SER A 237 -4.19 -10.90 6.87
C SER A 237 -4.70 -10.56 5.45
N ALA A 238 -4.52 -9.29 5.06
CA ALA A 238 -4.85 -8.70 3.77
C ALA A 238 -3.86 -7.54 3.49
N PRO A 239 -3.68 -7.08 2.24
CA PRO A 239 -2.81 -5.95 1.93
C PRO A 239 -3.14 -4.73 2.81
N SER A 240 -2.12 -4.12 3.39
CA SER A 240 -2.28 -2.93 4.21
C SER A 240 -2.79 -1.75 3.38
N HIS A 241 -3.18 -0.65 4.05
CA HIS A 241 -3.49 0.59 3.36
C HIS A 241 -2.31 1.07 2.48
N ILE A 242 -1.08 1.00 3.00
CA ILE A 242 0.12 1.41 2.28
C ILE A 242 0.43 0.44 1.12
N ASP A 243 0.17 -0.86 1.26
CA ASP A 243 0.28 -1.82 0.16
C ASP A 243 -0.65 -1.47 -1.01
N LYS A 244 -1.90 -1.10 -0.70
CA LYS A 244 -2.86 -0.64 -1.71
C LYS A 244 -2.44 0.69 -2.33
N MET A 245 -1.89 1.62 -1.56
CA MET A 245 -1.30 2.86 -2.08
C MET A 245 -0.12 2.59 -3.02
N LYS A 246 0.74 1.61 -2.71
CA LYS A 246 1.84 1.19 -3.59
C LYS A 246 1.31 0.66 -4.93
N ILE A 247 0.29 -0.20 -4.90
CA ILE A 247 -0.40 -0.69 -6.12
C ILE A 247 -0.97 0.49 -6.92
N ASN A 248 -1.69 1.37 -6.25
CA ASN A 248 -2.30 2.55 -6.85
C ASN A 248 -1.27 3.50 -7.46
N SER A 249 -0.10 3.66 -6.83
CA SER A 249 0.99 4.48 -7.33
C SER A 249 1.67 3.86 -8.55
N LEU A 250 1.97 2.55 -8.48
CA LEU A 250 2.58 1.80 -9.57
C LEU A 250 1.72 1.82 -10.84
N TYR A 251 0.42 1.55 -10.68
CA TYR A 251 -0.56 1.47 -11.78
C TYR A 251 -1.31 2.78 -12.04
N LYS A 252 -0.98 3.85 -11.30
CA LYS A 252 -1.55 5.19 -11.45
C LYS A 252 -3.08 5.20 -11.39
N CYS A 253 -3.67 4.51 -10.42
CA CYS A 253 -5.12 4.36 -10.27
C CYS A 253 -5.81 5.71 -10.00
N GLY A 254 -6.97 6.00 -10.62
CA GLY A 254 -7.66 7.30 -10.53
C GLY A 254 -7.40 8.26 -11.70
N LEU A 255 -8.14 9.38 -11.74
CA LEU A 255 -8.02 10.39 -12.81
C LEU A 255 -6.76 11.24 -12.61
N ARG A 256 -5.96 11.49 -13.66
CA ARG A 256 -4.77 12.35 -13.51
C ARG A 256 -5.13 13.74 -12.94
N PRO A 257 -4.30 14.30 -12.05
CA PRO A 257 -4.50 15.67 -11.60
C PRO A 257 -4.34 16.63 -12.79
N PRO A 258 -4.91 17.85 -12.72
CA PRO A 258 -4.70 18.89 -13.73
C PRO A 258 -3.20 19.11 -14.00
N ARG A 259 -2.81 19.33 -15.26
CA ARG A 259 -1.41 19.59 -15.63
C ARG A 259 -0.91 20.87 -14.96
N GLY A 260 0.31 20.84 -14.41
CA GLY A 260 0.96 22.01 -13.79
C GLY A 260 0.64 22.23 -12.31
N MET A 261 -0.01 21.26 -11.65
CA MET A 261 -0.25 21.29 -10.21
C MET A 261 0.99 20.80 -9.44
N SER A 262 1.40 21.55 -8.43
CA SER A 262 2.46 21.19 -7.48
C SER A 262 1.89 21.00 -6.09
N PHE A 263 2.45 20.06 -5.33
CA PHE A 263 2.03 19.77 -3.96
C PHE A 263 3.12 20.19 -2.98
N LYS A 264 2.71 20.82 -1.89
CA LYS A 264 3.52 21.03 -0.70
C LYS A 264 3.22 19.89 0.28
N GLU A 265 4.26 19.34 0.90
CA GLU A 265 4.14 18.28 1.92
C GLU A 265 3.46 16.96 1.45
N GLY A 266 3.16 16.83 0.16
CA GLY A 266 2.66 15.61 -0.48
C GLY A 266 1.18 15.66 -0.89
N ASP A 267 0.38 16.50 -0.22
CA ASP A 267 -1.09 16.53 -0.28
C ASP A 267 -1.69 17.95 -0.26
N ILE A 268 -0.90 18.99 0.06
CA ILE A 268 -1.38 20.37 -0.01
C ILE A 268 -1.16 20.93 -1.42
N ALA A 269 -2.23 21.06 -2.20
CA ALA A 269 -2.17 21.63 -3.53
C ALA A 269 -1.89 23.14 -3.49
N ASN A 270 -0.89 23.60 -4.25
CA ASN A 270 -0.63 25.03 -4.39
C ASN A 270 -1.70 25.69 -5.29
N SER A 271 -2.34 26.73 -4.76
CA SER A 271 -3.18 27.64 -5.53
C SER A 271 -2.39 28.88 -5.92
N TYR A 272 -2.48 29.30 -7.18
CA TYR A 272 -1.88 30.54 -7.66
C TYR A 272 -2.70 31.79 -7.29
N MET A 273 -3.88 31.64 -6.67
CA MET A 273 -4.80 32.75 -6.40
C MET A 273 -4.97 33.07 -4.91
N ARG A 274 -5.22 32.07 -4.05
CA ARG A 274 -5.48 32.23 -2.60
C ARG A 274 -5.08 30.98 -1.83
N SER A 275 -4.51 31.15 -0.62
CA SER A 275 -4.09 30.05 0.26
C SER A 275 -4.10 30.51 1.72
N ALA A 276 -4.40 29.62 2.68
CA ALA A 276 -4.33 29.95 4.10
C ALA A 276 -2.90 30.12 4.66
N ILE A 277 -1.85 29.80 3.88
CA ILE A 277 -0.46 30.15 4.26
C ILE A 277 -0.27 31.66 4.33
N THR A 278 -0.90 32.41 3.42
CA THR A 278 -0.91 33.88 3.41
C THR A 278 -2.34 34.35 3.20
N CYS A 279 -3.00 34.75 4.28
CA CYS A 279 -4.43 35.09 4.28
C CYS A 279 -4.73 36.57 4.58
N PRO A 280 -4.38 37.52 3.69
CA PRO A 280 -4.73 38.92 3.89
C PRO A 280 -6.24 39.10 4.12
N GLY A 281 -6.60 39.80 5.20
CA GLY A 281 -8.00 40.15 5.49
C GLY A 281 -8.93 38.95 5.68
N ASN A 282 -8.40 37.77 6.05
CA ASN A 282 -9.16 36.52 6.23
C ASN A 282 -9.91 36.04 4.97
N ALA A 283 -9.56 36.53 3.78
CA ALA A 283 -10.26 36.24 2.52
C ALA A 283 -10.06 34.81 1.98
N CYS A 284 -9.29 33.99 2.69
CA CYS A 284 -9.05 32.57 2.43
C CYS A 284 -9.79 31.65 3.42
N LEU A 285 -10.51 32.22 4.40
CA LEU A 285 -11.28 31.45 5.37
C LEU A 285 -12.71 31.30 4.87
N TRP A 286 -13.35 30.18 5.19
CA TRP A 286 -14.79 30.03 4.98
C TRP A 286 -15.54 31.00 5.89
N PRO A 287 -16.51 31.78 5.38
CA PRO A 287 -17.16 32.82 6.14
C PRO A 287 -18.04 32.23 7.25
N LYS A 288 -17.98 32.85 8.42
CA LYS A 288 -18.86 32.53 9.54
C LYS A 288 -20.22 33.18 9.33
N SER A 289 -21.28 32.38 9.39
CA SER A 289 -22.67 32.80 9.35
C SER A 289 -23.07 33.50 10.66
N VAL A 290 -24.19 34.23 10.60
CA VAL A 290 -24.76 34.98 11.73
C VAL A 290 -25.21 34.08 12.88
N ASP A 291 -25.56 32.83 12.60
CA ASP A 291 -25.91 31.78 13.57
C ASP A 291 -24.69 31.20 14.31
N GLY A 292 -23.48 31.64 13.96
CA GLY A 292 -22.25 31.20 14.57
C GLY A 292 -21.62 29.95 13.94
N PHE A 293 -22.21 29.39 12.89
CA PHE A 293 -21.67 28.26 12.14
C PHE A 293 -20.87 28.70 10.90
N VAL A 294 -20.02 27.82 10.40
CA VAL A 294 -19.31 27.97 9.12
C VAL A 294 -19.85 26.93 8.17
N TYR A 295 -20.58 27.36 7.15
CA TYR A 295 -21.14 26.45 6.13
C TYR A 295 -20.16 26.32 4.96
N VAL A 296 -19.78 25.07 4.66
CA VAL A 296 -18.89 24.72 3.54
C VAL A 296 -19.70 23.98 2.49
N PRO A 297 -20.13 24.65 1.41
CA PRO A 297 -20.90 24.02 0.34
C PRO A 297 -20.03 23.01 -0.41
N TYR A 298 -20.60 21.85 -0.78
CA TYR A 298 -19.88 20.82 -1.53
C TYR A 298 -20.73 20.16 -2.61
N ILE A 299 -20.04 19.61 -3.62
CA ILE A 299 -20.59 18.62 -4.55
C ILE A 299 -19.69 17.38 -4.54
N VAL A 300 -20.30 16.20 -4.69
CA VAL A 300 -19.58 14.92 -4.78
C VAL A 300 -19.74 14.36 -6.19
N SER A 301 -18.60 14.07 -6.83
CA SER A 301 -18.56 13.51 -8.18
C SER A 301 -19.48 12.28 -8.33
N PRO A 302 -20.25 12.17 -9.42
CA PRO A 302 -21.07 10.98 -9.70
C PRO A 302 -20.23 9.73 -9.98
N LEU A 303 -18.90 9.87 -10.08
CA LEU A 303 -17.96 8.77 -10.26
C LEU A 303 -17.69 7.97 -8.98
N TYR A 304 -18.04 8.49 -7.80
CA TYR A 304 -18.00 7.75 -6.56
C TYR A 304 -19.22 6.84 -6.43
N ASP A 305 -19.00 5.61 -6.00
CA ASP A 305 -20.07 4.70 -5.64
C ASP A 305 -20.71 5.07 -4.28
N ASP A 306 -21.72 4.31 -3.87
CA ASP A 306 -22.47 4.59 -2.64
C ASP A 306 -21.61 4.43 -1.37
N MET A 307 -20.65 3.51 -1.36
CA MET A 307 -19.77 3.28 -0.20
C MET A 307 -18.71 4.38 -0.08
N ASP A 308 -18.15 4.81 -1.22
CA ASP A 308 -17.26 5.95 -1.29
C ASP A 308 -17.96 7.21 -0.75
N ARG A 309 -19.22 7.45 -1.15
CA ARG A 309 -20.05 8.56 -0.66
C ARG A 309 -20.24 8.51 0.85
N ILE A 310 -20.62 7.36 1.40
CA ILE A 310 -20.77 7.17 2.85
C ILE A 310 -19.46 7.48 3.57
N THR A 311 -18.32 7.07 3.02
CA THR A 311 -17.01 7.31 3.63
C THR A 311 -16.65 8.80 3.65
N ILE A 312 -16.91 9.51 2.54
CA ILE A 312 -16.72 10.96 2.43
C ILE A 312 -17.62 11.70 3.42
N GLU A 313 -18.90 11.33 3.50
CA GLU A 313 -19.87 11.92 4.43
C GLU A 313 -19.51 11.65 5.89
N THR A 314 -18.99 10.46 6.20
CA THR A 314 -18.47 10.13 7.54
C THR A 314 -17.29 11.04 7.89
N GLY A 315 -16.36 11.28 6.96
CA GLY A 315 -15.25 12.22 7.21
C GLY A 315 -15.73 13.67 7.41
N MET A 316 -16.79 14.10 6.72
CA MET A 316 -17.42 15.39 7.00
C MET A 316 -18.05 15.44 8.41
N GLN A 317 -18.63 14.33 8.86
CA GLN A 317 -19.23 14.22 10.20
C GLN A 317 -18.19 14.22 11.31
N ASP A 318 -17.05 13.55 11.13
CA ASP A 318 -15.93 13.53 12.08
C ASP A 318 -15.50 14.97 12.47
N ILE A 319 -15.60 15.92 11.54
CA ILE A 319 -15.35 17.34 11.81
C ILE A 319 -16.62 18.04 12.32
N SER A 320 -17.77 17.78 11.70
CA SER A 320 -18.99 18.54 11.95
C SER A 320 -19.61 18.28 13.32
N ILE A 321 -19.42 17.10 13.91
CA ILE A 321 -20.05 16.76 15.20
C ILE A 321 -19.50 17.64 16.34
N ASP A 322 -18.18 17.82 16.39
CA ASP A 322 -17.51 18.49 17.51
C ASP A 322 -17.12 19.96 17.22
N THR A 323 -17.51 20.49 16.05
CA THR A 323 -17.13 21.86 15.65
C THR A 323 -18.29 22.70 15.12
N CYS A 324 -18.01 24.00 14.93
CA CYS A 324 -18.93 24.95 14.28
C CYS A 324 -18.95 24.84 12.74
N VAL A 325 -18.13 23.97 12.15
CA VAL A 325 -18.12 23.75 10.69
C VAL A 325 -19.23 22.78 10.32
N LYS A 326 -19.95 23.09 9.23
CA LYS A 326 -21.01 22.24 8.66
C LYS A 326 -20.82 22.13 7.16
N PHE A 327 -20.60 20.91 6.68
CA PHE A 327 -20.60 20.62 5.25
C PHE A 327 -22.04 20.50 4.76
N VAL A 328 -22.38 21.24 3.70
CA VAL A 328 -23.76 21.27 3.16
C VAL A 328 -23.76 21.04 1.65
N PRO A 329 -24.72 20.28 1.10
CA PRO A 329 -24.86 20.15 -0.34
C PRO A 329 -25.00 21.52 -0.98
N ARG A 330 -24.17 21.80 -1.99
CA ARG A 330 -24.19 23.07 -2.69
C ARG A 330 -25.53 23.27 -3.40
N THR A 331 -26.01 24.51 -3.34
CA THR A 331 -27.17 24.96 -4.11
C THR A 331 -26.78 26.02 -5.15
N HIS A 332 -26.36 27.20 -4.70
CA HIS A 332 -26.08 28.37 -5.55
C HIS A 332 -24.79 29.10 -5.18
N GLU A 333 -24.09 28.64 -4.15
CA GLU A 333 -22.92 29.30 -3.59
C GLU A 333 -21.79 29.36 -4.62
N GLY A 334 -21.19 30.55 -4.78
CA GLY A 334 -20.14 30.79 -5.76
C GLY A 334 -18.82 30.11 -5.42
N SER A 335 -18.58 29.81 -4.13
CA SER A 335 -17.39 29.09 -3.66
C SER A 335 -17.79 27.82 -2.94
N PHE A 336 -17.19 26.69 -3.33
CA PHE A 336 -17.60 25.37 -2.87
C PHE A 336 -16.53 24.31 -3.14
N LEU A 337 -16.59 23.19 -2.42
CA LEU A 337 -15.75 22.02 -2.65
C LEU A 337 -16.30 21.15 -3.79
N ASP A 338 -15.46 20.86 -4.78
CA ASP A 338 -15.71 19.89 -5.84
C ASP A 338 -14.92 18.61 -5.55
N ILE A 339 -15.56 17.64 -4.89
CA ILE A 339 -14.92 16.41 -4.42
C ILE A 339 -14.86 15.41 -5.56
N GLN A 340 -13.64 15.02 -5.97
CA GLN A 340 -13.38 14.26 -7.21
C GLN A 340 -12.41 13.09 -6.99
N PRO A 341 -12.61 11.92 -7.63
CA PRO A 341 -11.71 10.76 -7.50
C PRO A 341 -10.48 10.90 -8.40
N ARG A 342 -9.71 11.99 -8.22
CA ARG A 342 -8.44 12.18 -8.93
C ARG A 342 -7.33 11.39 -8.24
N TYR A 343 -6.20 11.25 -8.90
CA TYR A 343 -5.03 10.55 -8.40
C TYR A 343 -4.43 11.33 -7.23
N GLY A 344 -4.20 10.62 -6.13
CA GLY A 344 -3.76 11.16 -4.84
C GLY A 344 -4.92 11.63 -3.95
N CYS A 345 -4.63 11.69 -2.65
CA CYS A 345 -5.40 12.40 -1.65
C CYS A 345 -4.75 13.77 -1.53
N TRP A 346 -5.49 14.82 -1.84
CA TRP A 346 -4.98 16.18 -1.74
C TRP A 346 -6.10 17.21 -1.76
N SER A 347 -5.81 18.37 -1.21
CA SER A 347 -6.75 19.48 -1.13
C SER A 347 -6.03 20.81 -1.23
N PHE A 348 -6.75 21.86 -1.61
CA PHE A 348 -6.24 23.22 -1.49
C PHE A 348 -6.29 23.67 -0.03
N LEU A 349 -5.39 24.58 0.34
CA LEU A 349 -5.33 25.08 1.71
C LEU A 349 -6.26 26.29 1.91
N GLY A 350 -7.38 26.07 2.59
CA GLY A 350 -8.42 27.06 2.84
C GLY A 350 -9.40 27.23 1.67
N GLN A 351 -10.22 28.28 1.76
CA GLN A 351 -11.09 28.73 0.70
C GLN A 351 -10.27 29.44 -0.38
N THR A 352 -10.37 28.98 -1.63
CA THR A 352 -9.63 29.54 -2.77
C THR A 352 -10.49 30.39 -3.71
N GLY A 353 -11.82 30.28 -3.58
CA GLY A 353 -12.83 30.96 -4.40
C GLY A 353 -13.24 30.14 -5.62
N GLY A 354 -14.52 30.23 -6.00
CA GLY A 354 -15.03 29.43 -7.11
C GLY A 354 -15.17 27.94 -6.77
N SER A 355 -15.20 27.10 -7.82
CA SER A 355 -15.09 25.65 -7.64
C SER A 355 -13.66 25.28 -7.25
N GLN A 356 -13.48 24.72 -6.05
CA GLN A 356 -12.16 24.24 -5.61
C GLN A 356 -12.16 22.72 -5.52
N VAL A 357 -11.25 22.09 -6.26
CA VAL A 357 -11.16 20.63 -6.30
C VAL A 357 -10.52 20.10 -5.02
N LEU A 358 -11.18 19.13 -4.40
CA LEU A 358 -10.61 18.28 -3.35
C LEU A 358 -10.55 16.85 -3.92
N SER A 359 -9.36 16.27 -3.94
CA SER A 359 -9.15 14.93 -4.48
C SER A 359 -9.19 13.90 -3.37
N LEU A 360 -10.12 12.97 -3.46
CA LEU A 360 -10.10 11.73 -2.69
C LEU A 360 -10.08 10.58 -3.68
N GLN A 361 -8.89 10.17 -4.12
CA GLN A 361 -8.75 9.05 -5.04
C GLN A 361 -9.59 7.86 -4.60
N SER A 362 -10.61 7.49 -5.36
CA SER A 362 -11.22 6.17 -5.19
C SER A 362 -10.41 5.15 -5.99
N PRO A 363 -10.06 4.00 -5.39
CA PRO A 363 -10.41 3.57 -4.03
C PRO A 363 -9.30 3.80 -2.96
N GLY A 364 -8.24 4.57 -3.27
CA GLY A 364 -7.06 4.75 -2.41
C GLY A 364 -7.24 5.63 -1.15
N CYS A 365 -8.07 6.67 -1.22
CA CYS A 365 -8.32 7.64 -0.15
C CYS A 365 -9.61 7.36 0.62
N MET A 366 -10.26 6.22 0.36
CA MET A 366 -11.60 5.89 0.87
C MET A 366 -11.53 5.37 2.31
N TRP A 367 -11.09 6.25 3.20
CA TRP A 367 -11.08 6.08 4.65
C TRP A 367 -11.58 7.38 5.26
N SER A 368 -12.50 7.33 6.21
CA SER A 368 -13.13 8.54 6.76
C SER A 368 -12.07 9.50 7.32
N GLY A 369 -11.06 8.99 8.05
CA GLY A 369 -9.96 9.80 8.56
C GLY A 369 -9.11 10.49 7.47
N VAL A 370 -8.93 9.85 6.30
CA VAL A 370 -8.25 10.48 5.16
C VAL A 370 -9.16 11.55 4.54
N ALA A 371 -10.45 11.27 4.40
CA ALA A 371 -11.41 12.27 3.95
C ALA A 371 -11.44 13.50 4.88
N SER A 372 -11.49 13.28 6.20
CA SER A 372 -11.40 14.31 7.23
C SER A 372 -10.11 15.12 7.11
N HIS A 373 -8.96 14.46 6.93
CA HIS A 373 -7.67 15.12 6.74
C HIS A 373 -7.67 16.08 5.54
N GLU A 374 -8.12 15.63 4.37
CA GLU A 374 -8.18 16.49 3.17
C GLU A 374 -9.22 17.61 3.30
N LEU A 375 -10.33 17.36 4.02
CA LEU A 375 -11.31 18.39 4.35
C LEU A 375 -10.72 19.43 5.30
N MET A 376 -9.88 19.04 6.27
CA MET A 376 -9.18 19.98 7.15
C MET A 376 -8.22 20.89 6.38
N HIS A 377 -7.53 20.38 5.36
CA HIS A 377 -6.77 21.24 4.45
C HIS A 377 -7.67 22.28 3.76
N ALA A 378 -8.84 21.88 3.26
CA ALA A 378 -9.80 22.83 2.67
C ALA A 378 -10.32 23.88 3.67
N LEU A 379 -10.27 23.59 4.98
CA LEU A 379 -10.58 24.54 6.04
C LEU A 379 -9.41 25.46 6.41
N GLY A 380 -8.20 25.14 5.94
CA GLY A 380 -6.98 25.95 6.14
C GLY A 380 -5.97 25.36 7.12
N PHE A 381 -6.16 24.13 7.57
CA PHE A 381 -5.20 23.47 8.47
C PHE A 381 -4.01 22.94 7.69
N VAL A 382 -2.81 23.30 8.14
CA VAL A 382 -1.57 22.65 7.71
C VAL A 382 -1.26 21.49 8.63
N HIS A 383 -0.28 20.67 8.28
CA HIS A 383 0.11 19.58 9.12
C HIS A 383 0.69 20.01 10.47
N GLU A 384 0.40 19.24 11.52
CA GLU A 384 0.81 19.53 12.89
C GLU A 384 2.34 19.57 13.03
N GLN A 385 3.06 18.74 12.27
CA GLN A 385 4.53 18.79 12.23
C GLN A 385 5.08 20.05 11.55
N SER A 386 4.26 20.98 11.07
CA SER A 386 4.71 22.22 10.43
C SER A 386 4.50 23.46 11.30
N ARG A 387 4.02 23.27 12.54
CA ARG A 387 3.82 24.37 13.52
C ARG A 387 5.11 25.12 13.85
N SER A 388 5.00 26.41 14.12
CA SER A 388 6.14 27.27 14.48
C SER A 388 6.79 26.91 15.81
N ASP A 389 6.04 26.28 16.73
CA ASP A 389 6.53 25.81 18.03
C ASP A 389 6.96 24.34 18.04
N ARG A 390 6.91 23.64 16.90
CA ARG A 390 7.19 22.19 16.77
C ARG A 390 8.50 21.78 17.45
N ASP A 391 9.56 22.56 17.28
CA ASP A 391 10.91 22.19 17.69
C ASP A 391 11.09 22.29 19.21
N ARG A 392 10.08 22.79 19.94
CA ARG A 392 9.97 22.72 21.40
C ARG A 392 9.39 21.38 21.89
N HIS A 393 8.73 20.63 21.02
CA HIS A 393 7.96 19.43 21.36
C HIS A 393 8.51 18.17 20.70
N VAL A 394 9.06 18.28 19.49
CA VAL A 394 9.60 17.16 18.72
C VAL A 394 10.95 17.52 18.10
N THR A 395 11.81 16.53 17.91
CA THR A 395 13.07 16.70 17.17
C THR A 395 12.96 16.04 15.80
N ILE A 396 13.11 16.83 14.74
CA ILE A 396 13.15 16.29 13.37
C ILE A 396 14.54 15.71 13.10
N VAL A 397 14.58 14.40 12.82
CA VAL A 397 15.82 13.70 12.48
C VAL A 397 16.09 13.85 10.98
N TRP A 398 16.51 15.06 10.58
CA TRP A 398 16.69 15.46 9.19
C TRP A 398 17.55 14.51 8.34
N ARG A 399 18.56 13.88 8.94
CA ARG A 399 19.43 12.90 8.27
C ARG A 399 18.69 11.66 7.76
N ASN A 400 17.48 11.39 8.28
CA ASN A 400 16.64 10.27 7.88
C ASN A 400 15.57 10.67 6.84
N ILE A 401 15.55 11.93 6.39
CA ILE A 401 14.57 12.46 5.43
C ILE A 401 15.22 12.55 4.05
N GLN A 402 14.52 12.04 3.02
CA GLN A 402 15.04 12.03 1.65
C GLN A 402 15.19 13.46 1.09
N PRO A 403 16.36 13.82 0.50
CA PRO A 403 16.56 15.13 -0.12
C PRO A 403 15.62 15.33 -1.32
N GLY A 404 14.86 16.42 -1.33
CA GLY A 404 13.88 16.75 -2.39
C GLY A 404 12.47 17.10 -1.88
N HIS A 405 12.20 16.84 -0.60
CA HIS A 405 10.95 17.18 0.10
C HIS A 405 11.12 18.28 1.17
N ASN A 406 12.21 19.06 1.09
CA ASN A 406 12.36 20.23 1.95
C ASN A 406 11.43 21.33 1.43
N SER A 407 10.23 21.46 2.02
CA SER A 407 9.60 22.76 2.09
C SER A 407 10.58 23.66 2.85
N THR A 408 11.04 24.72 2.19
CA THR A 408 11.82 25.78 2.84
C THR A 408 11.12 26.16 4.15
N PRO A 409 11.85 26.24 5.28
CA PRO A 409 11.29 26.75 6.53
C PRO A 409 10.66 28.11 6.24
N LEU A 410 9.43 28.33 6.71
CA LEU A 410 8.89 29.69 6.74
C LEU A 410 9.85 30.52 7.61
N PRO A 411 10.28 31.71 7.14
CA PRO A 411 11.16 32.56 7.93
C PRO A 411 10.50 32.94 9.26
N PRO A 412 11.31 33.22 10.29
CA PRO A 412 10.88 33.41 11.68
C PRO A 412 9.86 34.52 11.88
#